data_AF-A0A5C3Q2Q8-F1
#
_entry.id   AF-A0A5C3Q2Q8-F1
#
_cell.length_a   1.000
_cell.length_b   1.000
_cell.length_c   1.000
_cell.angle_alpha   90.00
_cell.angle_beta   90.00
_cell.angle_gamma   90.00
#
_symmetry.space_group_name_H-M   'P 1'
#
loop_
_entity.id
_entity.type
_entity.pdbx_description
1 polymer ?
#
loop_
_entity_poly.entity_id
_entity_poly.type
_entity_poly.pdbx_seq_one_letter_code
_entity_poly.pdbx_strand_id
1 'polypeptide(L)'
;LGPQHPDTIWAADILAGLCSAEGRHIEAERNLREVLKKRQQKLGPDHPVPLTTMGNLAITLGRPAPCEEAELMGRELLEKTILLFGPAHLKTDRPLSILAETL
;
A
#
# COMPACT_ATOMS: atom_id res chain seq x y z
N LEU A 1 3.25 -21.86 7.87
CA LEU A 1 2.77 -20.63 7.21
C LEU A 1 3.66 -19.48 7.63
N GLY A 2 4.72 -19.20 6.87
CA GLY A 2 5.68 -18.14 7.23
C GLY A 2 5.10 -16.75 6.97
N PRO A 3 5.78 -15.67 7.42
CA PRO A 3 5.39 -14.26 7.17
C PRO A 3 5.30 -13.85 5.69
N GLN A 4 5.53 -14.80 4.78
CA GLN A 4 5.57 -14.65 3.33
C GLN A 4 4.41 -15.40 2.64
N HIS A 5 3.52 -16.05 3.41
CA HIS A 5 2.37 -16.75 2.86
C HIS A 5 1.28 -15.76 2.43
N PRO A 6 0.63 -15.94 1.26
CA PRO A 6 -0.46 -15.07 0.79
C PRO A 6 -1.53 -14.78 1.85
N ASP A 7 -1.88 -15.78 2.67
CA ASP A 7 -2.86 -15.60 3.75
C ASP A 7 -2.33 -14.81 4.94
N THR A 8 -1.04 -14.94 5.28
CA THR A 8 -0.39 -14.12 6.32
C THR A 8 -0.24 -12.67 5.85
N ILE A 9 -0.15 -12.48 4.53
CA ILE A 9 -0.06 -11.20 3.84
C ILE A 9 -1.43 -10.52 3.76
N TRP A 10 -2.49 -11.27 3.47
CA TRP A 10 -3.88 -10.80 3.59
C TRP A 10 -4.16 -10.40 5.04
N ALA A 11 -3.74 -11.22 6.00
CA ALA A 11 -3.90 -10.90 7.42
C ALA A 11 -3.18 -9.60 7.81
N ALA A 12 -1.98 -9.32 7.28
CA ALA A 12 -1.28 -8.05 7.52
C ALA A 12 -2.00 -6.84 6.90
N ASP A 13 -2.61 -7.01 5.72
CA ASP A 13 -3.47 -5.99 5.07
C ASP A 13 -4.73 -5.71 5.90
N ILE A 14 -5.43 -6.76 6.35
CA ILE A 14 -6.58 -6.64 7.25
C ILE A 14 -6.17 -5.98 8.55
N LEU A 15 -5.03 -6.36 9.12
CA LEU A 15 -4.51 -5.78 10.37
C LEU A 15 -4.13 -4.31 10.21
N ALA A 16 -3.56 -3.89 9.08
CA ALA A 16 -3.31 -2.47 8.80
C ALA A 16 -4.62 -1.67 8.69
N GLY A 17 -5.64 -2.23 8.02
CA GLY A 17 -6.98 -1.66 7.97
C GLY A 17 -7.65 -1.57 9.35
N LEU A 18 -7.50 -2.61 10.19
CA LEU A 18 -8.03 -2.63 11.56
C LEU A 18 -7.28 -1.65 12.47
N CYS A 19 -5.94 -1.61 12.43
CA CYS A 19 -5.13 -0.68 13.21
C CYS A 19 -5.43 0.78 12.83
N SER A 20 -5.74 1.05 11.56
CA SER A 20 -6.22 2.36 11.10
C SER A 20 -7.58 2.72 11.73
N ALA A 21 -8.46 1.74 11.94
CA ALA A 21 -9.75 1.95 12.62
C ALA A 21 -9.63 2.09 14.15
N GLU A 22 -8.58 1.52 14.76
CA GLU A 22 -8.30 1.60 16.20
C GLU A 22 -7.40 2.78 16.60
N GLY A 23 -7.00 3.66 15.66
CA GLY A 23 -6.12 4.80 15.94
C GLY A 23 -4.64 4.44 16.13
N ARG A 24 -4.22 3.21 15.81
CA ARG A 24 -2.84 2.70 15.94
C ARG A 24 -2.04 2.86 14.64
N HIS A 25 -2.08 4.06 14.05
CA HIS A 25 -1.48 4.36 12.75
C HIS A 25 0.04 4.15 12.70
N ILE A 26 0.76 4.54 13.75
CA ILE A 26 2.23 4.47 13.83
C ILE A 26 2.76 3.04 13.74
N GLU A 27 2.07 2.10 14.39
CA GLU A 27 2.51 0.70 14.42
C GLU A 27 2.21 -0.02 13.10
N ALA A 28 1.08 0.31 12.47
CA ALA A 28 0.72 -0.13 11.14
C ALA A 28 1.71 0.39 10.08
N GLU A 29 2.05 1.68 10.13
CA GLU A 29 3.03 2.31 9.24
C GLU A 29 4.38 1.60 9.33
N ARG A 30 4.92 1.42 10.55
CA ARG A 30 6.21 0.76 10.76
C ARG A 30 6.21 -0.66 10.19
N ASN A 31 5.13 -1.40 10.39
CA ASN A 31 5.01 -2.76 9.87
C ASN A 31 4.98 -2.76 8.33
N LEU A 32 4.17 -1.90 7.73
CA LEU A 32 4.03 -1.79 6.29
C LEU A 32 5.34 -1.36 5.61
N ARG A 33 6.10 -0.42 6.18
CA ARG A 33 7.44 -0.03 5.66
C ARG A 33 8.42 -1.21 5.63
N GLU A 34 8.48 -1.98 6.72
CA GLU A 34 9.34 -3.16 6.80
C GLU A 34 8.93 -4.25 5.78
N VAL A 35 7.63 -4.48 5.65
CA VAL A 35 7.08 -5.45 4.71
C VAL A 35 7.32 -5.01 3.26
N LEU A 36 7.14 -3.73 2.94
CA LEU A 36 7.39 -3.16 1.62
C LEU A 36 8.86 -3.34 1.22
N LYS A 37 9.80 -2.98 2.10
CA LYS A 37 11.24 -3.13 1.85
C LYS A 37 11.63 -4.57 1.55
N LYS A 38 11.15 -5.53 2.35
CA LYS A 38 11.41 -6.96 2.13
C LYS A 38 10.81 -7.47 0.82
N ARG A 39 9.62 -6.99 0.45
CA ARG A 39 8.95 -7.34 -0.82
C ARG A 39 9.71 -6.78 -2.03
N GLN A 40 10.14 -5.53 -1.97
CA GLN A 40 10.92 -4.91 -3.04
C GLN A 40 12.27 -5.61 -3.24
N GLN A 41 12.97 -5.98 -2.16
CA GLN A 41 14.24 -6.72 -2.26
C GLN A 41 14.08 -8.11 -2.89
N LYS A 42 12.96 -8.79 -2.64
CA LYS A 42 12.75 -10.17 -3.10
C LYS A 42 12.14 -10.28 -4.50
N LEU A 43 11.20 -9.40 -4.82
CA LEU A 43 10.36 -9.50 -6.03
C LEU A 43 10.62 -8.36 -7.03
N GLY A 44 11.37 -7.33 -6.63
CA GLY A 44 11.52 -6.09 -7.38
C GLY A 44 10.43 -5.07 -7.05
N PRO A 45 10.70 -3.77 -7.28
CA PRO A 45 9.80 -2.68 -6.91
C PRO A 45 8.52 -2.61 -7.76
N ASP A 46 8.57 -3.11 -9.01
CA ASP A 46 7.43 -3.04 -9.94
C ASP A 46 6.51 -4.26 -9.83
N HIS A 47 6.83 -5.23 -8.99
CA HIS A 47 6.00 -6.41 -8.84
C HIS A 47 4.66 -6.06 -8.15
N PRO A 48 3.52 -6.64 -8.57
CA PRO A 48 2.18 -6.29 -8.04
C PRO A 48 2.05 -6.40 -6.52
N VAL A 49 2.83 -7.29 -5.91
CA VAL A 49 2.84 -7.54 -4.45
C VAL A 49 3.40 -6.35 -3.65
N PRO A 50 4.65 -5.88 -3.89
CA PRO A 50 5.13 -4.63 -3.29
C PRO A 50 4.23 -3.43 -3.58
N LEU A 51 3.71 -3.28 -4.81
CA LEU A 51 2.76 -2.20 -5.16
C LEU A 51 1.50 -2.19 -4.29
N THR A 52 0.92 -3.37 -4.03
CA THR A 52 -0.24 -3.48 -3.12
C THR A 52 0.09 -2.97 -1.72
N THR A 53 1.29 -3.30 -1.21
CA THR A 53 1.77 -2.84 0.11
C THR A 53 1.95 -1.33 0.16
N MET A 54 2.47 -0.74 -0.92
CA MET A 54 2.68 0.70 -1.06
C MET A 54 1.34 1.45 -0.98
N GLY A 55 0.30 0.92 -1.63
CA GLY A 55 -1.05 1.49 -1.52
C GLY A 55 -1.61 1.49 -0.09
N ASN A 56 -1.36 0.42 0.68
CA ASN A 56 -1.79 0.38 2.08
C ASN A 56 -0.99 1.31 2.98
N LEU A 57 0.30 1.47 2.69
CA LEU A 57 1.12 2.44 3.40
C LEU A 57 0.62 3.86 3.12
N ALA A 58 0.30 4.19 1.87
CA ALA A 58 -0.29 5.48 1.51
C ALA A 58 -1.61 5.75 2.23
N ILE A 59 -2.53 4.78 2.29
CA ILE A 59 -3.80 4.91 3.05
C ILE A 59 -3.53 5.12 4.54
N THR A 60 -2.56 4.38 5.09
CA THR A 60 -2.21 4.47 6.51
C THR A 60 -1.60 5.82 6.86
N LEU A 61 -0.78 6.37 5.98
CA LEU A 61 -0.16 7.69 6.11
C LEU A 61 -1.18 8.83 5.92
N GLY A 62 -2.17 8.66 5.02
CA GLY A 62 -3.24 9.64 4.79
C GLY A 62 -4.32 9.69 5.88
N ARG A 63 -4.23 8.83 6.90
CA ARG A 63 -5.11 8.85 8.07
C ARG A 63 -4.28 9.14 9.32
N PRO A 64 -4.61 10.15 10.15
CA PRO A 64 -5.88 10.88 10.30
C PRO A 64 -6.06 12.16 9.47
N ALA A 65 -5.06 12.56 8.68
CA ALA A 65 -5.11 13.72 7.81
C ALA A 65 -4.29 13.47 6.53
N PRO A 66 -4.64 14.10 5.40
CA PRO A 66 -3.85 14.07 4.18
C PRO A 66 -2.40 14.44 4.44
N CYS A 67 -1.46 13.71 3.84
CA CYS A 67 -0.04 14.02 3.93
C CYS A 67 0.65 13.84 2.58
N GLU A 68 1.68 14.66 2.33
CA GLU A 68 2.43 14.68 1.07
C GLU A 68 3.08 13.33 0.75
N GLU A 69 3.54 12.59 1.77
CA GLU A 69 4.13 11.26 1.59
C GLU A 69 3.09 10.26 1.05
N ALA A 70 1.84 10.31 1.51
CA ALA A 70 0.77 9.45 1.02
C ALA A 70 0.40 9.78 -0.44
N GLU A 71 0.36 11.06 -0.79
CA GLU A 71 0.10 11.51 -2.16
C GLU A 71 1.20 11.04 -3.12
N LEU A 72 2.47 11.23 -2.77
CA LEU A 72 3.61 10.79 -3.57
C LEU A 72 3.58 9.28 -3.81
N MET A 73 3.30 8.48 -2.76
CA MET A 73 3.14 7.03 -2.90
C MET A 73 1.94 6.65 -3.77
N GLY A 74 0.82 7.38 -3.67
CA GLY A 74 -0.35 7.20 -4.53
C GLY A 74 -0.06 7.45 -6.00
N ARG A 75 0.72 8.50 -6.32
CA ARG A 75 1.15 8.85 -7.68
C ARG A 75 2.10 7.80 -8.24
N GLU A 76 3.11 7.41 -7.46
CA GLU A 76 4.04 6.35 -7.85
C GLU A 76 3.29 5.03 -8.12
N LEU A 77 2.33 4.69 -7.25
CA LEU A 77 1.52 3.48 -7.41
C LEU A 77 0.69 3.54 -8.70
N LEU A 78 0.08 4.69 -9.00
CA LEU A 78 -0.70 4.90 -10.21
C LEU A 78 0.16 4.67 -11.46
N GLU A 79 1.32 5.33 -11.54
CA GLU A 79 2.24 5.20 -12.67
C GLU A 79 2.69 3.75 -12.89
N LYS A 80 3.14 3.08 -11.83
CA LYS A 80 3.59 1.68 -11.92
C LYS A 80 2.46 0.71 -12.29
N THR A 81 1.24 0.98 -11.80
CA THR A 81 0.07 0.13 -12.10
C THR A 81 -0.39 0.31 -13.55
N ILE A 82 -0.38 1.55 -14.06
CA ILE A 82 -0.64 1.84 -15.49
C ILE A 82 0.41 1.18 -16.38
N LEU A 83 1.69 1.23 -15.99
CA LEU A 83 2.77 0.61 -16.74
C LEU A 83 2.62 -0.93 -16.81
N LEU A 84 2.22 -1.57 -15.71
CA LEU A 84 2.08 -3.04 -15.65
C LEU A 84 0.81 -3.56 -16.32
N PHE A 85 -0.32 -2.90 -16.09
CA PHE A 85 -1.64 -3.45 -16.41
C PHE A 85 -2.42 -2.65 -17.45
N GLY A 86 -1.96 -1.43 -17.76
CA GLY A 86 -2.64 -0.50 -18.63
C GLY A 86 -3.63 0.43 -17.89
N PRO A 87 -4.02 1.54 -18.52
CA PRO A 87 -4.83 2.60 -17.89
C PRO A 87 -6.29 2.19 -17.60
N ALA A 88 -6.82 1.17 -18.27
CA ALA A 88 -8.21 0.72 -18.13
C ALA A 88 -8.38 -0.53 -17.24
N HIS A 89 -7.34 -0.92 -16.49
CA HIS A 89 -7.36 -2.14 -15.69
C HIS A 89 -7.94 -1.88 -14.29
N LEU A 90 -8.78 -2.80 -13.78
CA LEU A 90 -9.45 -2.71 -12.46
C LEU A 90 -8.48 -2.44 -11.28
N LYS A 91 -7.22 -2.85 -11.41
CA LYS A 91 -6.19 -2.59 -10.37
C LYS A 91 -5.71 -1.14 -10.32
N THR A 92 -5.98 -0.35 -11.36
CA THR A 92 -5.65 1.07 -11.47
C THR A 92 -6.63 1.94 -10.67
N ASP A 93 -7.82 1.42 -10.32
CA ASP A 93 -8.82 2.15 -9.54
C ASP A 93 -8.40 2.40 -8.09
N ARG A 94 -7.63 1.47 -7.50
CA ARG A 94 -7.15 1.59 -6.12
C ARG A 94 -6.23 2.81 -5.91
N PRO A 95 -5.16 3.03 -6.70
CA PRO A 95 -4.35 4.23 -6.57
C PRO A 95 -5.13 5.54 -6.80
N LEU A 96 -6.15 5.55 -7.66
CA LEU A 96 -7.02 6.72 -7.84
C LEU A 96 -7.83 7.04 -6.58
N SER A 97 -8.38 6.02 -5.91
CA SER A 97 -9.08 6.20 -4.62
C SER A 97 -8.14 6.75 -3.54
N ILE A 98 -6.91 6.26 -3.49
CA ILE A 98 -5.90 6.73 -2.53
C ILE A 98 -5.62 8.21 -2.76
N LEU A 99 -5.37 8.62 -4.01
CA LEU A 99 -5.13 10.01 -4.34
C LEU A 99 -6.32 10.92 -4.02
N ALA A 100 -7.55 10.42 -4.19
CA ALA A 100 -8.76 11.17 -3.82
C ALA A 100 -8.93 11.32 -2.29
N GLU A 101 -8.40 10.38 -1.50
CA GLU A 101 -8.45 10.43 -0.02
C GLU A 101 -7.29 11.25 0.58
N THR A 102 -6.20 11.47 -0.18
CA THR A 102 -4.99 12.16 0.28
C THR A 102 -4.83 13.58 -0.27
N LEU A 103 -5.80 14.09 -1.03
CA LEU A 103 -5.88 15.47 -1.57
C LEU A 103 -6.96 16.27 -0.83
#